data_AF-A0A354PJY9-F1
#
_entry.id   AF-A0A354PJY9-F1
#
_cell.length_a   1.000
_cell.length_b   1.000
_cell.length_c   1.000
_cell.angle_alpha   90.00
_cell.angle_beta   90.00
_cell.angle_gamma   90.00
#
_symmetry.space_group_name_H-M   'P 1'
#
loop_
_entity.id
_entity.type
_entity.pdbx_description
1 polymer ?
#
loop_
_entity_poly.entity_id
_entity_poly.type
_entity_poly.pdbx_seq_one_letter_code
_entity_poly.pdbx_strand_id
1 'polypeptide(L)'
;MSAYRNEMEGFYADRVARQKAGYRFANQLIIELDARNTFQIGGADIKMLDYEIYPLRTTKSVRENGKSARSKVSGTMDALFAVSRNGVTCPGIGEIKAKSEQVGVTFALVQALMNASLLMSPSQFRRLKNQKRYVESFADLSCESPVVDIVLLMEKDAERIDEDVALATQLRDDLQTALNDCIRSITFAEVDEHYQVQMFK
;
A
#
# COMPACT_ATOMS: atom_id res chain seq x y z
N MET A 1 25.26 -17.51 -13.60
CA MET A 1 24.90 -16.26 -12.90
C MET A 1 24.13 -16.63 -11.65
N SER A 2 24.53 -16.21 -10.45
CA SER A 2 23.70 -16.42 -9.26
C SER A 2 22.52 -15.44 -9.33
N ALA A 3 21.29 -15.93 -9.22
CA ALA A 3 20.13 -15.06 -9.09
C ALA A 3 20.32 -14.11 -7.89
N TYR A 4 20.07 -12.82 -8.09
CA TYR A 4 20.11 -11.82 -7.02
C TYR A 4 19.11 -12.20 -5.92
N ARG A 5 19.56 -12.25 -4.66
CA ARG A 5 18.74 -12.58 -3.49
C ARG A 5 18.61 -11.37 -2.58
N ASN A 6 17.42 -10.79 -2.49
CA ASN A 6 17.14 -9.60 -1.67
C ASN A 6 16.30 -9.88 -0.41
N GLU A 7 16.09 -11.15 -0.08
CA GLU A 7 15.18 -11.61 0.99
C GLU A 7 15.56 -11.13 2.40
N MET A 8 16.79 -10.66 2.58
CA MET A 8 17.30 -10.13 3.86
C MET A 8 17.50 -8.61 3.84
N GLU A 9 17.26 -7.95 2.70
CA GLU A 9 17.50 -6.51 2.57
C GLU A 9 16.31 -5.70 3.08
N GLY A 10 16.55 -4.60 3.78
CA GLY A 10 15.50 -3.69 4.24
C GLY A 10 14.83 -2.95 3.08
N PHE A 11 13.58 -2.51 3.26
CA PHE A 11 12.92 -1.56 2.35
C PHE A 11 13.55 -0.17 2.50
N TYR A 12 13.71 0.52 1.37
CA TYR A 12 14.14 1.92 1.40
C TYR A 12 12.92 2.78 1.76
N ALA A 13 12.94 3.41 2.94
CA ALA A 13 11.94 4.40 3.32
C ALA A 13 12.53 5.81 3.08
N ASP A 14 11.87 6.62 2.26
CA ASP A 14 12.26 8.02 2.04
C ASP A 14 11.64 8.92 3.12
N ARG A 15 12.03 8.75 4.40
CA ARG A 15 11.40 9.46 5.54
C ARG A 15 11.46 11.00 5.47
N VAL A 16 12.12 11.59 4.46
CA VAL A 16 12.46 13.01 4.38
C VAL A 16 11.71 13.76 3.26
N ALA A 17 10.96 13.09 2.37
CA ALA A 17 10.63 13.69 1.07
C ALA A 17 9.28 14.42 0.91
N ARG A 18 8.38 14.47 1.92
CA ARG A 18 7.03 15.01 1.70
C ARG A 18 6.78 16.48 2.10
N GLN A 19 7.79 17.32 2.30
CA GLN A 19 7.56 18.77 2.50
C GLN A 19 7.32 19.57 1.19
N LYS A 20 6.74 18.98 0.14
CA LYS A 20 6.27 19.73 -1.03
C LYS A 20 4.78 20.05 -0.89
N ALA A 21 4.42 21.31 -1.10
CA ALA A 21 3.14 21.94 -0.77
C ALA A 21 1.86 21.30 -1.37
N GLY A 22 1.94 20.26 -2.20
CA GLY A 22 0.79 19.58 -2.83
C GLY A 22 0.30 18.30 -2.14
N TYR A 23 1.03 17.73 -1.17
CA TYR A 23 0.67 16.45 -0.52
C TYR A 23 0.17 16.60 0.93
N ARG A 24 -0.33 17.78 1.32
CA ARG A 24 -0.67 18.06 2.73
C ARG A 24 -1.63 17.04 3.33
N PHE A 25 -2.67 16.67 2.59
CA PHE A 25 -3.66 15.68 3.03
C PHE A 25 -3.02 14.31 3.28
N ALA A 26 -2.36 13.73 2.27
CA ALA A 26 -1.77 12.39 2.39
C ALA A 26 -0.71 12.33 3.50
N ASN A 27 0.05 13.40 3.70
CA ASN A 27 1.02 13.49 4.80
C ASN A 27 0.36 13.50 6.17
N GLN A 28 -0.61 14.38 6.34
CA GLN A 28 -1.28 14.52 7.63
C GLN A 28 -2.04 13.24 7.95
N LEU A 29 -2.70 12.63 6.97
CA LEU A 29 -3.35 11.33 7.15
C LEU A 29 -2.35 10.27 7.63
N ILE A 30 -1.18 10.14 7.02
CA ILE A 30 -0.16 9.18 7.49
C ILE A 30 0.24 9.46 8.94
N ILE A 31 0.47 10.73 9.31
CA ILE A 31 0.82 11.12 10.69
C ILE A 31 -0.29 10.73 11.66
N GLU A 32 -1.55 11.00 11.30
CA GLU A 32 -2.71 10.66 12.12
C GLU A 32 -2.89 9.15 12.26
N LEU A 33 -2.71 8.38 11.17
CA LEU A 33 -2.82 6.92 11.20
C LEU A 33 -1.70 6.26 12.00
N ASP A 34 -0.47 6.76 11.89
CA ASP A 34 0.68 6.30 12.68
C ASP A 34 0.47 6.58 14.18
N ALA A 35 -0.06 7.77 14.51
CA ALA A 35 -0.37 8.15 15.90
C ALA A 35 -1.53 7.34 16.50
N ARG A 36 -2.58 7.04 15.71
CA ARG A 36 -3.73 6.25 16.15
C ARG A 36 -3.41 4.77 16.36
N ASN A 37 -2.31 4.28 15.79
CA ASN A 37 -1.85 2.89 15.78
C ASN A 37 -2.80 1.96 14.99
N THR A 38 -4.11 1.94 15.27
CA THR A 38 -5.11 1.11 14.60
C THR A 38 -6.40 1.86 14.27
N PHE A 39 -7.06 1.50 13.17
CA PHE A 39 -8.38 2.00 12.77
C PHE A 39 -9.22 0.88 12.14
N GLN A 40 -10.54 1.04 12.11
CA GLN A 40 -11.47 0.01 11.60
C GLN A 40 -12.13 0.42 10.28
N ILE A 41 -12.14 -0.48 9.30
CA ILE A 41 -12.83 -0.28 8.01
C ILE A 41 -13.38 -1.60 7.50
N GLY A 42 -14.67 -1.62 7.15
CA GLY A 42 -15.29 -2.77 6.49
C GLY A 42 -15.15 -4.08 7.27
N GLY A 43 -15.17 -4.02 8.60
CA GLY A 43 -14.98 -5.18 9.48
C GLY A 43 -13.54 -5.68 9.62
N ALA A 44 -12.54 -4.93 9.14
CA ALA A 44 -11.12 -5.18 9.46
C ALA A 44 -10.59 -4.22 10.52
N ASP A 45 -9.67 -4.72 11.34
CA ASP A 45 -8.74 -3.87 12.08
C ASP A 45 -7.50 -3.63 11.21
N ILE A 46 -7.16 -2.37 11.01
CA ILE A 46 -6.05 -1.95 10.15
C ILE A 46 -5.02 -1.22 11.01
N LYS A 47 -3.78 -1.71 10.99
CA LYS A 47 -2.63 -1.11 11.66
C LYS A 47 -1.68 -0.52 10.64
N MET A 48 -1.27 0.74 10.83
CA MET A 48 -0.21 1.35 10.03
C MET A 48 1.15 0.74 10.40
N LEU A 49 1.89 0.22 9.42
CA LEU A 49 3.21 -0.36 9.65
C LEU A 49 4.33 0.54 9.17
N ASP A 50 4.22 1.07 7.95
CA ASP A 50 5.22 1.94 7.34
C ASP A 50 4.63 2.71 6.15
N TYR A 51 5.35 3.70 5.64
CA TYR A 51 4.89 4.56 4.54
C TYR A 51 6.01 4.83 3.54
N GLU A 52 5.64 5.27 2.33
CA GLU A 52 6.56 5.55 1.22
C GLU A 52 7.53 4.39 0.93
N ILE A 53 6.97 3.18 0.89
CA ILE A 53 7.74 1.97 0.66
C ILE A 53 7.94 1.79 -0.84
N TYR A 54 9.12 1.35 -1.23
CA TYR A 54 9.42 0.99 -2.61
C TYR A 54 9.58 -0.54 -2.66
N PRO A 55 8.55 -1.31 -3.07
CA PRO A 55 8.61 -2.78 -3.06
C PRO A 55 9.85 -3.33 -3.77
N LEU A 56 10.21 -2.78 -4.92
CA LEU A 56 11.37 -3.20 -5.70
C LEU A 56 12.72 -2.66 -5.18
N ARG A 57 12.73 -1.57 -4.42
CA ARG A 57 14.00 -0.94 -4.00
C ARG A 57 14.47 -1.51 -2.69
N THR A 58 15.75 -1.84 -2.64
CA THR A 58 16.42 -2.27 -1.43
C THR A 58 17.29 -1.18 -0.84
N THR A 59 17.58 -1.27 0.46
CA THR A 59 18.51 -0.37 1.14
C THR A 59 19.92 -0.37 0.53
N LYS A 60 20.28 -1.40 -0.25
CA LYS A 60 21.57 -1.47 -0.94
C LYS A 60 21.56 -0.85 -2.34
N SER A 61 20.40 -0.57 -2.94
CA SER A 61 20.19 -0.15 -4.34
C SER A 61 21.48 0.27 -5.09
N VAL A 62 22.10 -0.69 -5.78
CA VAL A 62 23.29 -0.54 -6.62
C VAL A 62 22.86 -0.69 -8.09
N ARG A 63 23.21 0.26 -8.96
CA ARG A 63 23.04 0.17 -10.43
C ARG A 63 23.94 -0.93 -10.99
N GLU A 64 23.71 -1.37 -12.23
CA GLU A 64 24.52 -2.39 -12.93
C GLU A 64 26.03 -2.08 -12.95
N ASN A 65 26.41 -0.81 -12.79
CA ASN A 65 27.80 -0.35 -12.72
C ASN A 65 28.39 -0.27 -11.29
N GLY A 66 27.75 -0.87 -10.28
CA GLY A 66 28.28 -0.87 -8.92
C GLY A 66 28.02 0.42 -8.11
N LYS A 67 27.40 1.45 -8.70
CA LYS A 67 27.13 2.73 -8.01
C LYS A 67 25.76 2.75 -7.35
N SER A 68 25.62 3.42 -6.20
CA SER A 68 24.33 3.59 -5.54
C SER A 68 23.30 4.24 -6.48
N ALA A 69 22.17 3.58 -6.71
CA ALA A 69 21.04 4.09 -7.47
C ALA A 69 20.32 5.17 -6.62
N ARG A 70 20.70 6.43 -6.84
CA ARG A 70 20.14 7.61 -6.17
C ARG A 70 18.86 8.15 -6.83
N SER A 71 18.46 7.61 -7.98
CA SER A 71 17.24 8.06 -8.69
C SER A 71 16.00 7.40 -8.08
N LYS A 72 14.97 8.19 -7.79
CA LYS A 72 13.62 7.68 -7.47
C LYS A 72 13.16 6.85 -8.67
N VAL A 73 13.02 5.53 -8.47
CA VAL A 73 12.35 4.66 -9.44
C VAL A 73 10.84 4.81 -9.18
N SER A 74 10.03 4.80 -10.24
CA SER A 74 8.56 4.80 -10.14
C SER A 74 8.04 3.61 -9.33
N GLY A 75 6.89 3.76 -8.68
CA GLY A 75 6.25 2.69 -7.89
C GLY A 75 6.53 2.78 -6.39
N THR A 76 6.19 3.92 -5.79
CA THR A 76 6.12 4.05 -4.34
C THR A 76 4.73 3.59 -3.88
N MET A 77 4.69 2.86 -2.79
CA MET A 77 3.48 2.55 -2.02
C MET A 77 3.34 3.60 -0.93
N ASP A 78 2.17 4.26 -0.86
CA ASP A 78 1.93 5.31 0.13
C ASP A 78 1.98 4.78 1.55
N ALA A 79 1.30 3.67 1.79
CA ALA A 79 1.19 3.05 3.11
C ALA A 79 1.24 1.53 3.02
N LEU A 80 1.88 0.92 4.01
CA LEU A 80 1.80 -0.51 4.28
C LEU A 80 1.05 -0.72 5.57
N PHE A 81 0.04 -1.56 5.51
CA PHE A 81 -0.80 -1.92 6.64
C PHE A 81 -0.61 -3.39 7.05
N ALA A 82 -0.91 -3.68 8.31
CA ALA A 82 -1.35 -5.01 8.72
C ALA A 82 -2.88 -4.97 8.80
N VAL A 83 -3.54 -5.80 7.99
CA VAL A 83 -5.00 -5.86 7.89
C VAL A 83 -5.48 -7.17 8.50
N SER A 84 -6.16 -7.08 9.64
CA SER A 84 -6.68 -8.21 10.39
C SER A 84 -8.16 -8.40 10.10
N ARG A 85 -8.52 -9.56 9.55
CA ARG A 85 -9.91 -9.97 9.27
C ARG A 85 -10.11 -11.39 9.79
N ASN A 86 -11.13 -11.61 10.61
CA ASN A 86 -11.47 -12.94 11.16
C ASN A 86 -10.27 -13.67 11.80
N GLY A 87 -9.41 -12.93 12.51
CA GLY A 87 -8.21 -13.48 13.16
C GLY A 87 -7.01 -13.72 12.23
N VAL A 88 -7.11 -13.42 10.93
CA VAL A 88 -6.01 -13.55 9.97
C VAL A 88 -5.50 -12.18 9.55
N THR A 89 -4.20 -11.94 9.77
CA THR A 89 -3.51 -10.70 9.40
C THR A 89 -2.78 -10.86 8.08
N CYS A 90 -3.08 -9.99 7.10
CA CYS A 90 -2.38 -9.94 5.81
C CYS A 90 -1.76 -8.56 5.58
N PRO A 91 -0.69 -8.45 4.77
CA PRO A 91 -0.17 -7.15 4.34
C PRO A 91 -1.23 -6.40 3.53
N GLY A 92 -1.48 -5.15 3.88
CA GLY A 92 -2.35 -4.25 3.13
C GLY A 92 -1.54 -3.22 2.35
N ILE A 93 -1.76 -3.12 1.05
CA ILE A 93 -1.22 -2.06 0.20
C ILE A 93 -2.16 -0.87 0.31
N GLY A 94 -1.66 0.21 0.88
CA GLY A 94 -2.36 1.48 1.01
C GLY A 94 -2.00 2.44 -0.11
N GLU A 95 -3.01 2.95 -0.80
CA GLU A 95 -2.90 4.09 -1.72
C GLU A 95 -3.79 5.22 -1.21
N ILE A 96 -3.24 6.43 -1.12
CA ILE A 96 -3.95 7.60 -0.61
C ILE A 96 -4.22 8.55 -1.76
N LYS A 97 -5.47 8.98 -1.88
CA LYS A 97 -5.91 9.87 -2.93
C LYS A 97 -6.38 11.20 -2.38
N ALA A 98 -5.63 12.27 -2.61
CA ALA A 98 -6.04 13.63 -2.27
C ALA A 98 -6.98 14.22 -3.33
N LYS A 99 -7.88 15.13 -2.92
CA LYS A 99 -8.80 15.78 -3.85
C LYS A 99 -8.16 16.67 -4.90
N SER A 100 -6.98 17.20 -4.58
CA SER A 100 -6.25 18.14 -5.44
C SER A 100 -5.50 17.46 -6.58
N GLU A 101 -5.47 16.13 -6.62
CA GLU A 101 -4.74 15.39 -7.64
C GLU A 101 -5.60 15.20 -8.90
N GLN A 102 -4.98 15.39 -10.07
CA GLN A 102 -5.68 15.37 -11.36
C GLN A 102 -6.11 13.97 -11.83
N VAL A 103 -5.45 12.92 -11.37
CA VAL A 103 -5.78 11.53 -11.74
C VAL A 103 -6.89 11.00 -10.83
N GLY A 104 -7.73 10.08 -11.28
CA GLY A 104 -8.90 9.60 -10.54
C GLY A 104 -8.64 8.43 -9.57
N VAL A 105 -9.72 7.94 -8.97
CA VAL A 105 -9.80 6.73 -8.14
C VAL A 105 -9.39 5.49 -8.95
N THR A 106 -9.76 5.40 -10.23
CA THR A 106 -9.35 4.28 -11.09
C THR A 106 -7.82 4.20 -11.17
N PHE A 107 -7.16 5.35 -11.33
CA PHE A 107 -5.70 5.40 -11.40
C PHE A 107 -5.06 4.99 -10.06
N ALA A 108 -5.60 5.44 -8.93
CA ALA A 108 -5.15 5.00 -7.61
C ALA A 108 -5.28 3.48 -7.42
N LEU A 109 -6.37 2.87 -7.90
CA LEU A 109 -6.53 1.42 -7.86
C LEU A 109 -5.47 0.71 -8.71
N VAL A 110 -5.18 1.22 -9.92
CA VAL A 110 -4.11 0.67 -10.78
C VAL A 110 -2.74 0.79 -10.10
N GLN A 111 -2.43 1.89 -9.43
CA GLN A 111 -1.19 2.05 -8.66
C GLN A 111 -1.11 1.04 -7.51
N ALA A 112 -2.20 0.87 -6.76
CA ALA A 112 -2.28 -0.09 -5.67
C ALA A 112 -2.07 -1.52 -6.16
N LEU A 113 -2.69 -1.89 -7.30
CA LEU A 113 -2.53 -3.21 -7.92
C LEU A 113 -1.10 -3.44 -8.40
N MET A 114 -0.48 -2.44 -9.02
CA MET A 114 0.93 -2.50 -9.41
C MET A 114 1.79 -2.78 -8.16
N ASN A 115 1.63 -2.00 -7.09
CA ASN A 115 2.38 -2.22 -5.84
C ASN A 115 2.09 -3.59 -5.19
N ALA A 116 0.84 -4.05 -5.24
CA ALA A 116 0.46 -5.39 -4.79
C ALA A 116 1.19 -6.48 -5.56
N SER A 117 1.19 -6.42 -6.90
CA SER A 117 1.89 -7.40 -7.75
C SER A 117 3.39 -7.47 -7.47
N LEU A 118 4.03 -6.33 -7.17
CA LEU A 118 5.44 -6.29 -6.80
C LEU A 118 5.67 -6.95 -5.43
N LEU A 119 4.82 -6.67 -4.44
CA LEU A 119 4.94 -7.22 -3.09
C LEU A 119 4.62 -8.72 -3.03
N MET A 120 3.70 -9.19 -3.88
CA MET A 120 3.27 -10.60 -3.96
C MET A 120 4.30 -11.52 -4.62
N SER A 121 5.46 -11.04 -5.06
CA SER A 121 6.53 -11.95 -5.48
C SER A 121 7.10 -12.71 -4.27
N PRO A 122 7.37 -14.03 -4.37
CA PRO A 122 7.84 -14.82 -3.22
C PRO A 122 9.08 -14.27 -2.52
N SER A 123 9.99 -13.62 -3.26
CA SER A 123 11.18 -12.99 -2.70
C SER A 123 10.86 -11.73 -1.90
N GLN A 124 9.96 -10.88 -2.39
CA GLN A 124 9.53 -9.67 -1.69
C GLN A 124 8.66 -9.99 -0.47
N PHE A 125 7.82 -11.02 -0.57
CA PHE A 125 7.01 -11.47 0.55
C PHE A 125 7.88 -12.08 1.66
N ARG A 126 8.87 -12.92 1.31
CA ARG A 126 9.89 -13.39 2.26
C ARG A 126 10.62 -12.24 2.92
N ARG A 127 11.04 -11.26 2.13
CA ARG A 127 11.69 -10.05 2.62
C ARG A 127 10.83 -9.30 3.63
N LEU A 128 9.53 -9.13 3.34
CA LEU A 128 8.57 -8.52 4.25
C LEU A 128 8.53 -9.27 5.59
N LYS A 129 8.37 -10.59 5.56
CA LYS A 129 8.34 -11.44 6.77
C LYS A 129 9.65 -11.41 7.57
N ASN A 130 10.79 -11.30 6.91
CA ASN A 130 12.11 -11.30 7.56
C ASN A 130 12.47 -9.95 8.20
N GLN A 131 11.75 -8.86 7.88
CA GLN A 131 11.99 -7.59 8.53
C GLN A 131 11.50 -7.63 9.98
N LYS A 132 12.38 -7.33 10.94
CA LYS A 132 12.05 -7.26 12.38
C LYS A 132 10.83 -6.38 12.66
N ARG A 133 10.62 -5.32 11.86
CA ARG A 133 9.48 -4.40 12.00
C ARG A 133 8.13 -5.05 11.67
N TYR A 134 8.11 -6.12 10.87
CA TYR A 134 6.88 -6.74 10.33
C TYR A 134 6.71 -8.21 10.71
N VAL A 135 7.75 -8.86 11.22
CA VAL A 135 7.78 -10.31 11.46
C VAL A 135 6.60 -10.79 12.31
N GLU A 136 6.26 -10.05 13.36
CA GLU A 136 5.14 -10.38 14.25
C GLU A 136 3.77 -10.27 13.57
N SER A 137 3.66 -9.45 12.51
CA SER A 137 2.38 -9.22 11.82
C SER A 137 2.07 -10.28 10.77
N PHE A 138 3.09 -10.96 10.22
CA PHE A 138 2.94 -11.80 9.01
C PHE A 138 3.59 -13.19 9.14
N ALA A 139 4.02 -13.60 10.34
CA ALA A 139 4.78 -14.84 10.57
C ALA A 139 4.12 -16.08 9.95
N ASP A 140 2.80 -16.18 10.03
CA ASP A 140 2.04 -17.38 9.68
C ASP A 140 1.64 -17.48 8.19
N LEU A 141 1.95 -16.45 7.38
CA LEU A 141 1.54 -16.43 5.97
C LEU A 141 2.48 -17.24 5.07
N SER A 142 1.94 -17.97 4.10
CA SER A 142 2.76 -18.69 3.12
C SER A 142 3.49 -17.71 2.19
N CYS A 143 4.79 -17.95 1.97
CA CYS A 143 5.56 -17.22 0.96
C CYS A 143 5.38 -17.76 -0.46
N GLU A 144 4.88 -19.00 -0.59
CA GLU A 144 4.67 -19.67 -1.88
C GLU A 144 3.33 -19.28 -2.50
N SER A 145 2.39 -18.82 -1.68
CA SER A 145 1.11 -18.26 -2.11
C SER A 145 0.87 -16.93 -1.38
N PRO A 146 1.61 -15.86 -1.74
CA PRO A 146 1.44 -14.55 -1.13
C PRO A 146 0.03 -14.02 -1.32
N VAL A 147 -0.59 -13.60 -0.22
CA VAL A 147 -1.90 -12.97 -0.21
C VAL A 147 -1.78 -11.59 0.42
N VAL A 148 -2.43 -10.60 -0.19
CA VAL A 148 -2.45 -9.21 0.28
C VAL A 148 -3.87 -8.65 0.26
N ASP A 149 -4.06 -7.57 1.00
CA ASP A 149 -5.22 -6.69 0.85
C ASP A 149 -4.82 -5.39 0.14
N ILE A 150 -5.79 -4.71 -0.44
CA ILE A 150 -5.66 -3.36 -1.00
C ILE A 150 -6.61 -2.45 -0.23
N VAL A 151 -6.11 -1.28 0.19
CA VAL A 151 -6.86 -0.26 0.90
C VAL A 151 -6.66 1.08 0.20
N LEU A 152 -7.72 1.61 -0.42
CA LEU A 152 -7.72 2.94 -1.01
C LEU A 152 -8.36 3.92 -0.02
N LEU A 153 -7.61 4.96 0.34
CA LEU A 153 -8.05 6.03 1.24
C LEU A 153 -8.23 7.31 0.44
N MET A 154 -9.46 7.76 0.26
CA MET A 154 -9.80 8.93 -0.57
C MET A 154 -10.20 10.10 0.31
N GLU A 155 -9.68 11.29 0.04
CA GLU A 155 -10.18 12.52 0.68
C GLU A 155 -11.65 12.71 0.32
N LYS A 156 -12.47 12.96 1.34
CA LYS A 156 -13.89 13.27 1.19
C LYS A 156 -14.07 14.58 0.43
N ASP A 157 -15.15 14.68 -0.34
CA ASP A 157 -15.49 15.86 -1.15
C ASP A 157 -14.41 16.22 -2.20
N ALA A 158 -13.64 15.22 -2.64
CA ALA A 158 -12.87 15.37 -3.87
C ALA A 158 -13.80 15.69 -5.04
N GLU A 159 -13.35 16.51 -6.00
CA GLU A 159 -14.05 16.67 -7.27
C GLU A 159 -14.07 15.29 -7.95
N ARG A 160 -15.17 14.57 -7.71
CA ARG A 160 -15.36 13.21 -8.17
C ARG A 160 -15.94 13.29 -9.56
N ILE A 161 -15.26 12.63 -10.48
CA ILE A 161 -15.85 12.28 -11.75
C ILE A 161 -16.64 11.02 -11.47
N ASP A 162 -17.98 11.11 -11.40
CA ASP A 162 -18.86 9.98 -11.07
C ASP A 162 -18.58 8.76 -11.96
N GLU A 163 -18.24 8.99 -13.23
CA GLU A 163 -17.83 7.96 -14.19
C GLU A 163 -16.56 7.22 -13.77
N ASP A 164 -15.57 7.93 -13.20
CA ASP A 164 -14.33 7.34 -12.71
C ASP A 164 -14.56 6.50 -11.44
N VAL A 165 -15.44 6.96 -10.53
CA VAL A 165 -15.83 6.20 -9.35
C VAL A 165 -16.58 4.92 -9.75
N ALA A 166 -17.52 5.03 -10.70
CA ALA A 166 -18.25 3.88 -11.22
C ALA A 166 -17.31 2.87 -11.88
N LEU A 167 -16.37 3.35 -12.70
CA LEU A 167 -15.35 2.52 -13.33
C LEU A 167 -14.45 1.83 -12.30
N ALA A 168 -13.96 2.56 -11.29
CA ALA A 168 -13.13 2.02 -10.24
C ALA A 168 -13.87 0.95 -9.42
N THR A 169 -15.16 1.16 -9.15
CA THR A 169 -16.02 0.21 -8.43
C THR A 169 -16.24 -1.07 -9.23
N GLN A 170 -16.55 -0.94 -10.53
CA GLN A 170 -16.68 -2.08 -11.42
C GLN A 170 -15.36 -2.86 -11.51
N LEU A 171 -14.25 -2.14 -11.72
CA LEU A 171 -12.92 -2.75 -11.80
C LEU A 171 -12.54 -3.46 -10.49
N ARG A 172 -12.86 -2.88 -9.34
CA ARG A 172 -12.67 -3.51 -8.03
C ARG A 172 -13.38 -4.86 -7.96
N ASP A 173 -14.65 -4.91 -8.34
CA ASP A 173 -15.48 -6.11 -8.22
C ASP A 173 -15.01 -7.22 -9.19
N ASP A 174 -14.66 -6.83 -10.41
CA ASP A 174 -14.09 -7.74 -11.41
C ASP A 174 -12.74 -8.32 -10.94
N LEU A 175 -11.86 -7.47 -10.41
CA LEU A 175 -10.54 -7.90 -9.93
C LEU A 175 -10.63 -8.72 -8.65
N GLN A 176 -11.54 -8.38 -7.73
CA GLN A 176 -11.76 -9.15 -6.51
C GLN A 176 -12.17 -10.59 -6.83
N THR A 177 -12.91 -10.78 -7.93
CA THR A 177 -13.29 -12.09 -8.43
C THR A 177 -12.12 -12.77 -9.15
N ALA A 178 -11.45 -12.07 -10.06
CA ALA A 178 -10.39 -12.63 -10.90
C ALA A 178 -9.09 -12.94 -10.14
N LEU A 179 -8.81 -12.22 -9.06
CA LEU A 179 -7.56 -12.29 -8.28
C LEU A 179 -7.80 -12.76 -6.84
N ASN A 180 -8.92 -13.42 -6.54
CA ASN A 180 -9.27 -13.86 -5.19
C ASN A 180 -8.23 -14.76 -4.51
N ASP A 181 -7.41 -15.48 -5.29
CA ASP A 181 -6.35 -16.36 -4.79
C ASP A 181 -5.13 -15.58 -4.24
N CYS A 182 -4.96 -14.30 -4.60
CA CYS A 182 -3.80 -13.49 -4.22
C CYS A 182 -4.16 -12.12 -3.62
N ILE A 183 -5.34 -11.59 -3.93
CA ILE A 183 -5.91 -10.38 -3.33
C ILE A 183 -7.15 -10.77 -2.53
N ARG A 184 -7.02 -10.79 -1.21
CA ARG A 184 -8.10 -11.19 -0.30
C ARG A 184 -9.20 -10.15 -0.22
N SER A 185 -8.87 -8.86 -0.24
CA SER A 185 -9.84 -7.77 -0.21
C SER A 185 -9.33 -6.53 -0.92
N ILE A 186 -10.20 -5.85 -1.67
CA ILE A 186 -10.00 -4.48 -2.14
C ILE A 186 -11.02 -3.58 -1.45
N THR A 187 -10.55 -2.71 -0.56
CA THR A 187 -11.39 -1.84 0.27
C THR A 187 -11.24 -0.39 -0.17
N PHE A 188 -12.37 0.26 -0.48
CA PHE A 188 -12.43 1.70 -0.70
C PHE A 188 -12.96 2.38 0.56
N ALA A 189 -12.30 3.45 0.98
CA ALA A 189 -12.70 4.25 2.13
C ALA A 189 -12.54 5.73 1.87
N GLU A 190 -13.40 6.52 2.51
CA GLU A 190 -13.34 7.97 2.51
C GLU A 190 -12.74 8.47 3.82
N VAL A 191 -12.07 9.61 3.75
CA VAL A 191 -11.40 10.24 4.87
C VAL A 191 -11.82 11.71 4.90
N ASP A 192 -12.45 12.13 5.99
CA ASP A 192 -12.87 13.52 6.14
C ASP A 192 -11.72 14.45 6.57
N GLU A 193 -12.02 15.74 6.72
CA GLU A 193 -11.07 16.77 7.16
C GLU A 193 -10.54 16.58 8.59
N HIS A 194 -11.19 15.73 9.38
CA HIS A 194 -10.76 15.31 10.72
C HIS A 194 -10.03 13.96 10.71
N TYR A 195 -9.66 13.49 9.52
CA TYR A 195 -8.98 12.22 9.28
C TYR A 195 -9.75 11.02 9.82
N GLN A 196 -11.09 11.12 9.93
CA GLN A 196 -11.94 9.98 10.27
C GLN A 196 -12.15 9.16 9.01
N VAL A 197 -11.88 7.86 9.11
CA VAL A 197 -11.99 6.95 7.98
C VAL A 197 -13.33 6.23 8.02
N GLN A 198 -14.05 6.25 6.90
CA GLN A 198 -15.37 5.65 6.76
C GLN A 198 -15.41 4.78 5.51
N MET A 199 -16.19 3.71 5.54
CA MET A 199 -16.42 2.90 4.34
C MET A 199 -16.97 3.76 3.22
N PHE A 200 -16.42 3.58 2.02
CA PHE A 200 -17.01 4.12 0.81
C PHE A 200 -18.39 3.49 0.61
N LYS A 201 -19.41 4.32 0.40
CA LYS A 201 -20.79 3.90 0.22
C LYS A 201 -21.14 3.77 -1.25
#